data_AF-Q4BVP1-F1
#
_entry.id   AF-Q4BVP1-F1
#
_cell.length_a   1.000
_cell.length_b   1.000
_cell.length_c   1.000
_cell.angle_alpha   90.00
_cell.angle_beta   90.00
_cell.angle_gamma   90.00
#
_symmetry.space_group_name_H-M   'P 1'
#
loop_
_entity.id
_entity.type
_entity.pdbx_description
1 polymer ?
#
loop_
_entity_poly.entity_id
_entity_poly.type
_entity_poly.pdbx_seq_one_letter_code
_entity_poly.pdbx_strand_id
1 'polypeptide(L)'
;MFGDRRFCEKFGISNITNNSFDIYLQEPSNEDGNHALETLSYLVFEAGTYQLSDGTLVEVGTINTDSTANLENGGVTPWETVGFETNFAQTPAIFSQVQTNNDSDFVRTRQQNATANGFEVVMEQEEGFAKNGETHGNETIGYLAITEGTRNSNGVTFLAGSTDNSVTDVFSSISFGG
;
A
#
# COMPACT_ATOMS: atom_id res chain seq x y z
N MET A 1 21.50 -13.54 -18.80
CA MET A 1 21.32 -12.10 -18.55
C MET A 1 19.87 -11.95 -18.11
N PHE A 2 19.62 -12.11 -16.81
CA PHE A 2 18.28 -12.02 -16.23
C PHE A 2 18.14 -10.60 -15.69
N GLY A 3 17.49 -9.74 -16.46
CA GLY A 3 17.01 -8.46 -15.96
C GLY A 3 15.68 -8.72 -15.28
N ASP A 4 15.71 -8.88 -13.96
CA ASP A 4 14.52 -8.86 -13.12
C ASP A 4 13.95 -7.43 -13.16
N ARG A 5 13.07 -7.18 -14.12
CA ARG A 5 12.16 -6.03 -14.09
C ARG A 5 10.97 -6.48 -13.27
N ARG A 6 10.99 -6.23 -11.96
CA ARG A 6 9.77 -6.31 -11.17
C ARG A 6 8.86 -5.19 -11.65
N PHE A 7 7.84 -5.58 -12.41
CA PHE A 7 6.81 -4.70 -12.91
C PHE A 7 5.97 -4.18 -11.74
N CYS A 8 5.34 -3.03 -11.94
CA CYS A 8 4.38 -2.49 -10.99
C CYS A 8 3.09 -3.31 -11.14
N GLU A 9 2.94 -4.39 -10.36
CA GLU A 9 1.75 -5.24 -10.37
C GLU A 9 0.71 -4.75 -9.35
N LYS A 10 -0.57 -4.77 -9.73
CA LYS A 10 -1.70 -4.57 -8.80
C LYS A 10 -2.14 -5.94 -8.31
N PHE A 11 -2.29 -6.07 -7.00
CA PHE A 11 -2.99 -7.21 -6.40
C PHE A 11 -4.46 -6.85 -6.27
N GLY A 12 -5.33 -7.61 -6.91
CA GLY A 12 -6.75 -7.53 -6.62
C GLY A 12 -7.16 -8.71 -5.75
N ILE A 13 -8.01 -8.43 -4.74
CA ILE A 13 -8.64 -9.48 -3.95
C ILE A 13 -10.16 -9.42 -4.12
N SER A 14 -10.82 -10.57 -3.98
CA SER A 14 -12.28 -10.67 -4.02
C SER A 14 -12.76 -11.84 -3.18
N ASN A 15 -14.09 -12.04 -3.08
CA ASN A 15 -14.69 -13.14 -2.31
C ASN A 15 -14.13 -13.27 -0.88
N ILE A 16 -13.96 -12.13 -0.21
CA ILE A 16 -13.44 -12.05 1.15
C ILE A 16 -14.49 -12.60 2.11
N THR A 17 -14.12 -13.63 2.87
CA THR A 17 -14.90 -14.18 3.98
C THR A 17 -14.09 -14.05 5.27
N ASN A 18 -14.61 -14.58 6.39
CA ASN A 18 -13.87 -14.64 7.65
C ASN A 18 -12.67 -15.61 7.63
N ASN A 19 -12.48 -16.41 6.56
CA ASN A 19 -11.39 -17.37 6.46
C ASN A 19 -10.86 -17.62 5.04
N SER A 20 -11.25 -16.82 4.05
CA SER A 20 -10.81 -16.96 2.67
C SER A 20 -10.83 -15.63 1.92
N PHE A 21 -10.02 -15.54 0.87
CA PHE A 21 -10.12 -14.52 -0.18
C PHE A 21 -9.60 -15.14 -1.48
N ASP A 22 -10.10 -14.66 -2.61
CA ASP A 22 -9.51 -14.89 -3.92
C ASP A 22 -8.50 -13.78 -4.21
N ILE A 23 -7.42 -14.11 -4.92
CA ILE A 23 -6.36 -13.16 -5.30
C ILE A 23 -6.00 -13.33 -6.77
N TYR A 24 -5.69 -12.22 -7.44
CA TYR A 24 -5.07 -12.22 -8.76
C TYR A 24 -4.03 -11.10 -8.88
N LEU A 25 -3.08 -11.28 -9.79
CA LEU A 25 -2.09 -10.27 -10.16
C LEU A 25 -2.51 -9.62 -11.49
N GLN A 26 -2.43 -8.30 -11.55
CA GLN A 26 -2.74 -7.50 -12.73
C GLN A 26 -1.47 -6.77 -13.21
N GLU A 27 -1.11 -6.96 -14.48
CA GLU A 27 -0.13 -6.11 -15.16
C GLU A 27 -0.77 -4.78 -15.59
N PRO A 28 0.03 -3.71 -15.67
CA PRO A 28 -0.36 -2.49 -16.37
C PRO A 28 -0.77 -2.78 -17.82
N SER A 29 -1.73 -2.01 -18.35
CA SER A 29 -2.33 -2.22 -19.67
C SER A 29 -1.35 -2.14 -20.86
N ASN A 30 -0.16 -1.59 -20.62
CA ASN A 30 0.90 -1.39 -21.61
C ASN A 30 1.97 -2.50 -21.62
N GLU A 31 1.85 -3.53 -20.78
CA GLU A 31 2.69 -4.73 -20.80
C GLU A 31 1.79 -5.91 -21.22
N ASP A 32 1.94 -6.39 -22.45
CA ASP A 32 1.09 -7.44 -23.07
C ASP A 32 1.80 -8.80 -23.16
N GLY A 33 2.69 -9.05 -22.18
CA GLY A 33 3.57 -10.21 -22.14
C GLY A 33 2.93 -11.49 -21.60
N ASN A 34 3.70 -12.58 -21.64
CA ASN A 34 3.38 -13.78 -20.88
C ASN A 34 3.67 -13.50 -19.40
N HIS A 35 2.62 -13.40 -18.59
CA HIS A 35 2.75 -13.46 -17.14
C HIS A 35 3.27 -14.82 -16.71
N ALA A 36 4.36 -14.82 -15.93
CA ALA A 36 4.87 -16.04 -15.34
C ALA A 36 3.97 -16.46 -14.16
N LEU A 37 4.27 -17.60 -13.54
CA LEU A 37 3.69 -17.89 -12.23
C LEU A 37 4.55 -17.20 -11.17
N GLU A 38 3.97 -16.29 -10.40
CA GLU A 38 4.62 -15.69 -9.25
C GLU A 38 4.32 -16.45 -7.95
N THR A 39 5.29 -16.47 -7.02
CA THR A 39 5.06 -16.85 -5.63
C THR A 39 4.87 -15.58 -4.81
N LEU A 40 3.72 -15.44 -4.16
CA LEU A 40 3.41 -14.30 -3.31
C LEU A 40 3.38 -14.69 -1.83
N SER A 41 3.74 -13.74 -0.98
CA SER A 41 3.52 -13.80 0.47
C SER A 41 2.38 -12.84 0.80
N TYR A 42 1.48 -13.26 1.69
CA TYR A 42 0.34 -12.44 2.10
C TYR A 42 0.26 -12.35 3.62
N LEU A 43 -0.40 -11.30 4.10
CA LEU A 43 -0.63 -11.04 5.50
C LEU A 43 -2.07 -10.58 5.66
N VAL A 44 -2.80 -11.17 6.60
CA VAL A 44 -4.22 -10.90 6.84
C VAL A 44 -4.39 -10.40 8.27
N PHE A 45 -5.11 -9.31 8.42
CA PHE A 45 -5.52 -8.76 9.70
C PHE A 45 -7.00 -8.38 9.64
N GLU A 46 -7.67 -8.53 10.77
CA GLU A 46 -8.93 -7.85 11.02
C GLU A 46 -8.67 -6.36 11.25
N ALA A 47 -9.64 -5.52 10.90
CA ALA A 47 -9.55 -4.09 11.19
C ALA A 47 -9.61 -3.85 12.71
N GLY A 48 -8.76 -2.94 13.19
CA GLY A 48 -8.69 -2.58 14.59
C GLY A 48 -7.29 -2.15 15.04
N THR A 49 -7.21 -1.79 16.32
CA THR A 49 -5.97 -1.41 16.99
C THR A 49 -5.49 -2.56 17.88
N TYR A 50 -4.24 -2.96 17.70
CA TYR A 50 -3.61 -4.07 18.40
C TYR A 50 -2.32 -3.61 19.07
N GLN A 51 -2.06 -4.15 20.26
CA GLN A 51 -0.76 -4.06 20.89
C GLN A 51 -0.14 -5.46 20.93
N LEU A 52 1.03 -5.61 20.32
CA LEU A 52 1.80 -6.85 20.35
C LEU A 52 2.41 -7.07 21.74
N SER A 53 2.92 -8.27 21.99
CA SER A 53 3.46 -8.67 23.30
C SER A 53 4.62 -7.82 23.79
N ASP A 54 5.33 -7.14 22.88
CA ASP A 54 6.45 -6.24 23.18
C ASP A 54 6.04 -4.76 23.29
N GLY A 55 4.74 -4.48 23.24
CA GLY A 55 4.19 -3.13 23.29
C GLY A 55 4.07 -2.43 21.94
N THR A 56 4.52 -3.07 20.84
CA THR A 56 4.37 -2.52 19.48
C THR A 56 2.90 -2.28 19.16
N LEU A 57 2.56 -1.03 18.81
CA LEU A 57 1.23 -0.68 18.34
C LEU A 57 1.13 -0.99 16.85
N VAL A 58 0.02 -1.62 16.46
CA VAL A 58 -0.41 -1.88 15.09
C VAL A 58 -1.84 -1.39 14.94
N GLU A 59 -2.14 -0.64 13.90
CA GLU A 59 -3.49 -0.25 13.54
C GLU A 59 -3.77 -0.66 12.10
N VAL A 60 -4.93 -1.29 11.89
CA VAL A 60 -5.38 -1.79 10.60
C VAL A 60 -6.76 -1.23 10.30
N GLY A 61 -6.95 -0.72 9.09
CA GLY A 61 -8.24 -0.18 8.68
C GLY A 61 -8.43 -0.20 7.18
N THR A 62 -9.57 0.30 6.74
CA THR A 62 -9.94 0.41 5.33
C THR A 62 -10.59 1.75 5.05
N ILE A 63 -10.38 2.28 3.85
CA ILE A 63 -11.13 3.41 3.31
C ILE A 63 -11.78 3.02 1.99
N ASN A 64 -12.94 3.59 1.65
CA ASN A 64 -13.57 3.45 0.35
C ASN A 64 -13.48 4.80 -0.36
N THR A 65 -12.85 4.85 -1.54
CA THR A 65 -12.64 6.11 -2.25
C THR A 65 -12.60 5.89 -3.76
N ASP A 66 -13.03 6.90 -4.52
CA ASP A 66 -12.84 7.05 -5.97
C ASP A 66 -11.79 8.13 -6.29
N SER A 67 -11.10 8.67 -5.27
CA SER A 67 -10.10 9.73 -5.40
C SER A 67 -8.86 9.25 -6.15
N THR A 68 -8.55 9.90 -7.27
CA THR A 68 -7.37 9.64 -8.09
C THR A 68 -6.41 10.84 -8.16
N ALA A 69 -5.12 10.55 -8.23
CA ALA A 69 -4.07 11.55 -8.33
C ALA A 69 -4.15 12.28 -9.67
N ASN A 70 -4.38 13.59 -9.61
CA ASN A 70 -4.27 14.45 -10.77
C ASN A 70 -2.79 14.68 -11.10
N LEU A 71 -2.31 14.10 -12.20
CA LEU A 71 -0.93 14.30 -12.68
C LEU A 71 -0.82 15.48 -13.67
N GLU A 72 -1.92 16.18 -13.95
CA GLU A 72 -1.96 17.30 -14.88
C GLU A 72 -1.52 18.64 -14.25
N ASN A 73 -0.96 19.52 -15.09
CA ASN A 73 -0.39 20.84 -14.76
C ASN A 73 -1.35 21.79 -14.00
N GLY A 74 -1.51 21.59 -12.69
CA GLY A 74 -2.26 22.45 -11.79
C GLY A 74 -3.58 21.88 -11.27
N GLY A 75 -3.88 20.61 -11.55
CA GLY A 75 -4.97 19.90 -10.87
C GLY A 75 -4.65 19.69 -9.39
N VAL A 76 -5.65 19.83 -8.52
CA VAL A 76 -5.49 19.52 -7.10
C VAL A 76 -5.76 18.04 -6.91
N THR A 77 -4.79 17.29 -6.39
CA THR A 77 -5.02 15.89 -6.00
C THR A 77 -5.93 15.83 -4.78
N PRO A 78 -7.08 15.13 -4.86
CA PRO A 78 -7.99 14.92 -3.74
C PRO A 78 -7.43 13.84 -2.81
N TRP A 79 -6.51 14.20 -1.93
CA TRP A 79 -5.96 13.27 -0.94
C TRP A 79 -7.02 12.88 0.10
N GLU A 80 -7.13 11.59 0.39
CA GLU A 80 -7.94 11.08 1.50
C GLU A 80 -7.13 11.16 2.79
N THR A 81 -7.63 11.88 3.78
CA THR A 81 -7.02 11.94 5.12
C THR A 81 -7.48 10.77 5.97
N VAL A 82 -6.54 9.95 6.40
CA VAL A 82 -6.77 8.84 7.33
C VAL A 82 -6.22 9.21 8.70
N GLY A 83 -7.10 9.37 9.69
CA GLY A 83 -6.73 9.54 11.09
C GLY A 83 -6.59 8.19 11.79
N PHE A 84 -5.61 8.08 12.69
CA PHE A 84 -5.48 6.90 13.52
C PHE A 84 -6.43 6.98 14.73
N GLU A 85 -7.03 5.84 15.09
CA GLU A 85 -7.87 5.72 16.29
C GLU A 85 -7.05 5.94 17.57
N THR A 86 -5.80 5.47 17.55
CA THR A 86 -4.83 5.72 18.62
C THR A 86 -3.58 6.40 18.06
N ASN A 87 -3.24 7.57 18.61
CA ASN A 87 -2.00 8.25 18.25
C ASN A 87 -0.78 7.39 18.60
N PHE A 88 0.13 7.26 17.65
CA PHE A 88 1.43 6.66 17.86
C PHE A 88 2.35 7.61 18.63
N ALA A 89 3.39 7.07 19.27
CA ALA A 89 4.39 7.89 19.94
C ALA A 89 5.28 8.68 18.95
N GLN A 90 5.47 8.12 17.75
CA GLN A 90 6.24 8.66 16.61
C GLN A 90 5.50 8.28 15.33
N THR A 91 5.84 8.88 14.18
CA THR A 91 5.25 8.49 12.89
C THR A 91 5.48 6.98 12.65
N PRO A 92 4.42 6.18 12.42
CA PRO A 92 4.56 4.75 12.14
C PRO A 92 5.02 4.48 10.71
N ALA A 93 5.46 3.25 10.44
CA ALA A 93 5.55 2.74 9.07
C ALA A 93 4.14 2.39 8.58
N ILE A 94 3.82 2.82 7.37
CA ILE A 94 2.47 2.72 6.80
C ILE A 94 2.53 1.96 5.48
N PHE A 95 1.69 0.95 5.36
CA PHE A 95 1.46 0.16 4.16
C PHE A 95 0.02 0.36 3.72
N SER A 96 -0.19 0.54 2.42
CA SER A 96 -1.53 0.68 1.83
C SER A 96 -1.65 -0.15 0.56
N GLN A 97 -2.84 -0.69 0.31
CA GLN A 97 -3.11 -1.54 -0.84
C GLN A 97 -4.58 -1.44 -1.27
N VAL A 98 -4.82 -1.33 -2.57
CA VAL A 98 -6.18 -1.47 -3.13
C VAL A 98 -6.62 -2.93 -2.99
N GLN A 99 -7.79 -3.16 -2.39
CA GLN A 99 -8.33 -4.46 -2.00
C GLN A 99 -9.56 -4.88 -2.82
N THR A 100 -9.96 -4.09 -3.80
CA THR A 100 -11.06 -4.43 -4.70
C THR A 100 -10.66 -4.17 -6.15
N ASN A 101 -11.50 -4.64 -7.06
CA ASN A 101 -11.38 -4.39 -8.48
C ASN A 101 -12.77 -4.10 -9.06
N ASN A 102 -13.39 -3.05 -8.52
CA ASN A 102 -14.69 -2.56 -8.95
C ASN A 102 -14.59 -1.83 -10.30
N ASP A 103 -13.40 -1.37 -10.66
CA ASP A 103 -13.05 -0.82 -11.96
C ASP A 103 -11.82 -1.58 -12.52
N SER A 104 -11.82 -1.83 -13.83
CA SER A 104 -10.78 -2.61 -14.50
C SER A 104 -9.47 -1.85 -14.69
N ASP A 105 -9.51 -0.52 -14.63
CA ASP A 105 -8.33 0.28 -14.87
C ASP A 105 -7.28 0.08 -13.77
N PHE A 106 -6.01 0.11 -14.16
CA PHE A 106 -4.92 -0.10 -13.23
C PHE A 106 -4.78 1.10 -12.30
N VAL A 107 -4.71 0.82 -11.00
CA VAL A 107 -4.42 1.80 -9.95
C VAL A 107 -3.45 1.22 -8.92
N ARG A 108 -2.63 2.09 -8.35
CA ARG A 108 -1.81 1.82 -7.15
C ARG A 108 -2.05 2.89 -6.10
N THR A 109 -1.64 2.67 -4.86
CA THR A 109 -1.72 3.70 -3.83
C THR A 109 -0.50 4.62 -3.86
N ARG A 110 -0.72 5.90 -3.54
CA ARG A 110 0.31 6.85 -3.12
C ARG A 110 -0.05 7.35 -1.73
N GLN A 111 0.97 7.64 -0.93
CA GLN A 111 0.78 8.18 0.42
C GLN A 111 1.72 9.35 0.69
N GLN A 112 1.27 10.29 1.53
CA GLN A 112 2.07 11.44 1.95
C GLN A 112 1.67 11.90 3.37
N ASN A 113 2.39 12.91 3.87
CA ASN A 113 2.05 13.62 5.12
C ASN A 113 1.81 12.71 6.33
N ALA A 114 2.59 11.63 6.44
CA ALA A 114 2.52 10.71 7.57
C ALA A 114 2.97 11.39 8.87
N THR A 115 2.15 11.26 9.91
CA THR A 115 2.40 11.77 11.25
C THR A 115 2.06 10.69 12.29
N ALA A 116 2.28 11.00 13.56
CA ALA A 116 1.85 10.17 14.67
C ALA A 116 0.32 9.94 14.75
N ASN A 117 -0.48 10.79 14.07
CA ASN A 117 -1.94 10.81 14.22
C ASN A 117 -2.67 10.42 12.93
N GLY A 118 -1.95 10.17 11.84
CA GLY A 118 -2.58 9.84 10.56
C GLY A 118 -1.66 10.08 9.36
N PHE A 119 -2.21 9.87 8.17
CA PHE A 119 -1.54 10.05 6.89
C PHE A 119 -2.55 10.40 5.79
N GLU A 120 -2.05 10.70 4.60
CA GLU A 120 -2.87 10.93 3.42
C GLU A 120 -2.60 9.85 2.37
N VAL A 121 -3.65 9.41 1.67
CA VAL A 121 -3.58 8.40 0.62
C VAL A 121 -4.42 8.78 -0.59
N VAL A 122 -4.04 8.33 -1.78
CA VAL A 122 -4.81 8.47 -3.01
C VAL A 122 -4.51 7.31 -3.94
N MET A 123 -5.42 7.00 -4.87
CA MET A 123 -5.11 6.11 -5.99
C MET A 123 -4.35 6.85 -7.09
N GLU A 124 -3.38 6.22 -7.72
CA GLU A 124 -2.73 6.70 -8.93
C GLU A 124 -3.03 5.74 -10.08
N GLN A 125 -3.66 6.27 -11.12
CA GLN A 125 -3.87 5.60 -12.40
C GLN A 125 -2.60 5.59 -13.25
N GLU A 126 -2.59 4.79 -14.32
CA GLU A 126 -1.52 4.84 -15.31
C GLU A 126 -1.44 6.23 -15.97
N GLU A 127 -0.24 6.59 -16.43
CA GLU A 127 0.07 7.93 -16.95
C GLU A 127 -0.87 8.38 -18.08
N GLY A 128 -1.35 7.47 -18.92
CA GLY A 128 -2.30 7.77 -19.99
C GLY A 128 -3.67 8.22 -19.47
N PHE A 129 -4.27 7.42 -18.59
CA PHE A 129 -5.57 7.73 -17.96
C PHE A 129 -5.50 8.99 -17.11
N ALA A 130 -4.44 9.13 -16.32
CA ALA A 130 -4.22 10.29 -15.45
C ALA A 130 -4.02 11.61 -16.22
N LYS A 131 -3.54 11.56 -17.47
CA LYS A 131 -3.37 12.74 -18.35
C LYS A 131 -4.62 13.13 -19.14
N ASN A 132 -5.60 12.23 -19.21
CA ASN A 132 -6.85 12.45 -19.92
C ASN A 132 -7.98 12.90 -18.97
N GLY A 133 -7.66 13.08 -17.68
CA GLY A 133 -8.65 13.35 -16.63
C GLY A 133 -9.68 12.24 -16.45
N GLU A 134 -9.32 10.99 -16.75
CA GLU A 134 -10.24 9.86 -16.61
C GLU A 134 -10.46 9.53 -15.13
N THR A 135 -11.73 9.40 -14.74
CA THR A 135 -12.10 9.03 -13.38
C THR A 135 -11.98 7.52 -13.16
N HIS A 136 -11.73 7.09 -11.93
CA HIS A 136 -11.75 5.68 -11.56
C HIS A 136 -12.96 5.36 -10.68
N GLY A 137 -13.45 4.12 -10.72
CA GLY A 137 -14.48 3.64 -9.82
C GLY A 137 -14.05 3.65 -8.35
N ASN A 138 -15.04 3.55 -7.46
CA ASN A 138 -14.79 3.45 -6.02
C ASN A 138 -14.11 2.11 -5.69
N GLU A 139 -12.99 2.18 -4.98
CA GLU A 139 -12.26 1.00 -4.51
C GLU A 139 -12.05 1.06 -2.98
N THR A 140 -11.95 -0.10 -2.36
CA THR A 140 -11.51 -0.23 -0.97
C THR A 140 -9.99 -0.23 -0.93
N ILE A 141 -9.39 0.65 -0.13
CA ILE A 141 -7.96 0.64 0.21
C ILE A 141 -7.81 0.16 1.64
N GLY A 142 -7.11 -0.95 1.84
CA GLY A 142 -6.65 -1.40 3.15
C GLY A 142 -5.35 -0.71 3.55
N TYR A 143 -5.19 -0.42 4.83
CA TYR A 143 -3.93 0.08 5.38
C TYR A 143 -3.52 -0.63 6.66
N LEU A 144 -2.21 -0.66 6.90
CA LEU A 144 -1.58 -1.09 8.14
C LEU A 144 -0.55 -0.04 8.57
N ALA A 145 -0.71 0.48 9.78
CA ALA A 145 0.24 1.34 10.45
C ALA A 145 0.90 0.58 11.62
N ILE A 146 2.22 0.57 11.70
CA ILE A 146 2.96 -0.16 12.73
C ILE A 146 4.10 0.68 13.29
N THR A 147 4.32 0.58 14.60
CA THR A 147 5.42 1.31 15.26
C THR A 147 6.78 0.92 14.67
N GLU A 148 7.58 1.89 14.24
CA GLU A 148 8.87 1.64 13.57
C GLU A 148 9.97 1.09 14.50
N GLY A 149 10.91 0.37 13.90
CA GLY A 149 12.15 -0.15 14.47
C GLY A 149 12.18 -1.67 14.54
N THR A 150 13.32 -2.20 15.00
CA THR A 150 13.46 -3.64 15.26
C THR A 150 12.65 -4.02 16.49
N ARG A 151 11.87 -5.10 16.38
CA ARG A 151 10.92 -5.58 17.39
C ARG A 151 11.01 -7.08 17.56
N ASN A 152 10.56 -7.57 18.71
CA ASN A 152 10.48 -9.00 18.98
C ASN A 152 9.20 -9.29 19.76
N SER A 153 8.19 -9.83 19.06
CA SER A 153 6.94 -10.25 19.69
C SER A 153 6.81 -11.76 19.60
N ASN A 154 6.56 -12.41 20.74
CA ASN A 154 6.37 -13.87 20.86
C ASN A 154 7.47 -14.70 20.16
N GLY A 155 8.73 -14.23 20.19
CA GLY A 155 9.86 -14.92 19.56
C GLY A 155 10.03 -14.65 18.07
N VAL A 156 9.16 -13.83 17.45
CA VAL A 156 9.30 -13.37 16.07
C VAL A 156 9.97 -12.01 16.05
N THR A 157 11.16 -11.94 15.44
CA THR A 157 11.87 -10.67 15.21
C THR A 157 11.45 -10.08 13.85
N PHE A 158 11.12 -8.79 13.83
CA PHE A 158 10.80 -8.05 12.60
C PHE A 158 11.36 -6.64 12.65
N LEU A 159 11.51 -6.02 11.47
CA LEU A 159 11.85 -4.61 11.29
C LEU A 159 10.72 -3.95 10.50
N ALA A 160 10.11 -2.91 11.07
CA ALA A 160 9.23 -2.01 10.35
C ALA A 160 9.90 -0.63 10.26
N GLY A 161 9.80 0.03 9.11
CA GLY A 161 10.37 1.36 8.95
C GLY A 161 10.08 1.95 7.59
N SER A 162 10.23 3.25 7.51
CA SER A 162 10.15 4.04 6.29
C SER A 162 11.56 4.42 5.83
N THR A 163 11.77 4.52 4.52
CA THR A 163 13.01 5.08 3.99
C THR A 163 12.95 6.60 3.99
N ASP A 164 14.10 7.25 3.99
CA ASP A 164 14.17 8.68 3.67
C ASP A 164 13.68 8.95 2.24
N ASN A 165 13.36 10.22 1.94
CA ASN A 165 13.05 10.69 0.59
C ASN A 165 14.32 10.76 -0.29
N SER A 166 15.05 9.66 -0.37
CA SER A 166 16.35 9.51 -1.05
C SER A 166 16.47 8.23 -1.86
N VAL A 167 15.48 7.33 -1.78
CA VAL A 167 15.40 6.14 -2.63
C VAL A 167 14.90 6.55 -4.02
N THR A 168 15.67 6.23 -5.05
CA THR A 168 15.34 6.52 -6.45
C THR A 168 15.30 5.23 -7.27
N ASP A 169 15.27 5.34 -8.60
CA ASP A 169 15.49 4.26 -9.55
C ASP A 169 16.89 3.62 -9.45
N VAL A 170 17.80 4.20 -8.66
CA VAL A 170 19.13 3.66 -8.38
C VAL A 170 19.08 2.76 -7.16
N PHE A 171 19.69 1.57 -7.26
CA PHE A 171 19.75 0.60 -6.16
C PHE A 171 20.31 1.22 -4.86
N SER A 172 19.50 1.17 -3.80
CA SER A 172 19.90 1.46 -2.43
C SER A 172 19.92 0.18 -1.59
N SER A 173 20.85 0.06 -0.66
CA SER A 173 20.89 -1.06 0.30
C SER A 173 20.25 -0.65 1.62
N ILE A 174 19.38 -1.50 2.15
CA ILE A 174 18.79 -1.39 3.49
C ILE A 174 19.39 -2.51 4.35
N SER A 175 19.96 -2.15 5.50
CA SER A 175 20.49 -3.12 6.46
C SER A 175 19.39 -3.55 7.43
N PHE A 176 19.27 -4.86 7.64
CA PHE A 176 18.30 -5.45 8.58
C PHE A 176 18.91 -5.73 9.96
N GLY A 177 20.13 -5.25 10.23
CA GLY A 177 20.78 -5.34 11.55
C GLY A 177 21.26 -6.74 11.95
N GLY A 178 21.68 -7.56 10.98
CA GLY A 178 22.28 -8.89 11.19
C GLY A 178 23.80 -8.91 11.12
#